data_AF-A0A949DGS6-F1
#
_entry.id   AF-A0A949DGS6-F1
#
_cell.length_a   1.000
_cell.length_b   1.000
_cell.length_c   1.000
_cell.angle_alpha   90.00
_cell.angle_beta   90.00
_cell.angle_gamma   90.00
#
_symmetry.space_group_name_H-M   'P 1'
#
loop_
_entity.id
_entity.type
_entity.pdbx_description
1 polymer ?
#
loop_
_entity_poly.entity_id
_entity_poly.type
_entity_poly.pdbx_seq_one_letter_code
_entity_poly.pdbx_strand_id
1 'polypeptide(L)'
;MKLLGLQHFTNDIKDVNQNNVVQKIKKNTQFSFSFLILLISSTIICTLGLLLGSAPIVIGGMLISPLMWPLMKIAIGVSHELKSFIKQALSLLLLSVIIILGCSFIIAYISPIKLVNPEILSRTNPTLLDIFVAFAAGAIAAFAILQKKISDSLAGVAIAISLLPPLCVSGIGIALFNYQIASGAFLLFLANVVSIIFISIFVFIFSGIKKNGDKPIRFRGIALITIILIFTSLPLISFLANYSFKSKAYSISQDVLVKYFKSVSTSISVQNVKTTIQKSEGQDIIFINADVLIPEEITLDYNQKNEIVRKLEGELKKKIDLNLRIQKSIALQSKDAIAYGSTKEVLIKLFREKLLGIDNTINISSLDVYRNEYNPYWKIDAVLLSNPEIYLTEDQRSDIESTLRKKINQLVVLNIELVPRLKLKSQPDLENEKIKNDIKNILNTSLKDIAIELVVLQNNKQEGNDMVGEEYTAIISVQIPKGFSFTQIYIDEMKSYLSEKYNKNFKIKLITTERTIYEPQ
;
A
#
# COMPACT_ATOMS: atom_id res chain seq x y z
N MET A 1 19.17 18.18 -34.38
CA MET A 1 17.95 18.54 -33.61
C MET A 1 18.15 18.52 -32.08
N LYS A 2 18.90 17.58 -31.48
CA LYS A 2 19.14 17.52 -30.01
C LYS A 2 19.97 18.67 -29.39
N LEU A 3 20.80 19.38 -30.17
CA LEU A 3 21.63 20.50 -29.69
C LEU A 3 20.91 21.87 -29.70
N LEU A 4 19.96 22.07 -30.61
CA LEU A 4 19.19 23.33 -30.73
C LEU A 4 18.23 23.55 -29.55
N GLY A 5 17.62 22.48 -29.03
CA GLY A 5 16.74 22.57 -27.85
C GLY A 5 17.49 22.93 -26.57
N LEU A 6 18.71 22.42 -26.39
CA LEU A 6 19.55 22.76 -25.24
C LEU A 6 20.02 24.22 -25.31
N GLN A 7 20.40 24.70 -26.51
CA GLN A 7 20.77 26.10 -26.71
C GLN A 7 19.60 27.06 -26.46
N HIS A 8 18.40 26.77 -26.96
CA HIS A 8 17.20 27.56 -26.66
C HIS A 8 16.89 27.60 -25.16
N PHE A 9 16.97 26.45 -24.48
CA PHE A 9 16.79 26.36 -23.02
C PHE A 9 17.84 27.19 -22.25
N THR A 10 19.11 27.15 -22.67
CA THR A 10 20.15 27.97 -22.03
C THR A 10 20.02 29.46 -22.34
N ASN A 11 19.45 29.85 -23.48
CA ASN A 11 19.23 31.24 -23.85
C ASN A 11 18.03 31.84 -23.10
N ASP A 12 16.93 31.08 -22.94
CA ASP A 12 15.77 31.49 -22.12
C ASP A 12 16.13 31.69 -20.63
N ILE A 13 17.16 30.98 -20.14
CA ILE A 13 17.69 31.13 -18.78
C ILE A 13 18.68 32.32 -18.67
N LYS A 14 19.35 32.71 -19.77
CA LYS A 14 20.34 33.79 -19.79
C LYS A 14 19.72 35.17 -20.02
N ASP A 15 18.58 35.28 -20.70
CA ASP A 15 17.85 36.54 -20.95
C ASP A 15 17.02 37.03 -19.75
N VAL A 16 17.50 36.77 -18.54
CA VAL A 16 16.85 37.20 -17.30
C VAL A 16 17.18 38.67 -17.03
N ASN A 17 16.15 39.53 -17.01
CA ASN A 17 16.29 40.90 -16.54
C ASN A 17 16.43 40.93 -15.01
N GLN A 18 17.69 40.95 -14.55
CA GLN A 18 18.08 40.90 -13.14
C GLN A 18 17.43 42.00 -12.30
N ASN A 19 17.30 43.21 -12.84
CA ASN A 19 16.71 44.35 -12.15
C ASN A 19 15.23 44.09 -11.83
N ASN A 20 14.49 43.50 -12.76
CA ASN A 20 13.08 43.17 -12.55
C ASN A 20 12.91 42.12 -11.45
N VAL A 21 13.77 41.10 -11.43
CA VAL A 21 13.75 40.04 -10.40
C VAL A 21 14.01 40.62 -9.02
N VAL A 22 15.06 41.44 -8.88
CA VAL A 22 15.42 42.07 -7.61
C VAL A 22 14.32 43.02 -7.12
N GLN A 23 13.73 43.83 -8.01
CA GLN A 23 12.61 44.72 -7.66
C GLN A 23 11.36 43.95 -7.23
N LYS A 24 11.03 42.87 -7.95
CA LYS A 24 9.90 41.99 -7.63
C LYS A 24 10.03 41.39 -6.23
N ILE A 25 11.20 40.83 -5.91
CA ILE A 25 11.48 40.32 -4.56
C ILE A 25 11.43 41.45 -3.53
N LYS A 26 12.03 42.63 -3.79
CA LYS A 26 11.97 43.76 -2.84
C LYS A 26 10.52 44.15 -2.52
N LYS A 27 9.66 44.27 -3.54
CA LYS A 27 8.25 44.66 -3.37
C LYS A 27 7.48 43.66 -2.51
N ASN A 28 7.67 42.36 -2.74
CA ASN A 28 6.91 41.31 -2.05
C ASN A 28 7.51 40.86 -0.70
N THR A 29 8.60 41.49 -0.25
CA THR A 29 9.30 41.16 1.01
C THR A 29 9.33 42.31 2.01
N GLN A 30 8.51 43.33 1.77
CA GLN A 30 8.26 44.37 2.75
C GLN A 30 7.25 43.85 3.76
N PHE A 31 7.54 44.08 5.05
CA PHE A 31 6.54 43.88 6.09
C PHE A 31 5.45 44.92 5.89
N SER A 32 4.33 44.50 5.32
CA SER A 32 3.17 45.33 5.00
C SER A 32 1.94 44.79 5.70
N PHE A 33 0.92 45.63 5.84
CA PHE A 33 -0.37 45.22 6.38
C PHE A 33 -0.98 44.05 5.58
N SER A 34 -0.85 44.08 4.25
CA SER A 34 -1.29 42.98 3.38
C SER A 34 -0.54 41.68 3.66
N PHE A 35 0.78 41.73 3.86
CA PHE A 35 1.57 40.55 4.23
C PHE A 35 1.10 39.96 5.56
N LEU A 36 0.86 40.82 6.55
CA LEU A 36 0.41 40.41 7.88
C LEU A 36 -0.97 39.75 7.84
N ILE A 37 -1.94 40.34 7.13
CA ILE A 37 -3.28 39.75 6.94
C ILE A 37 -3.17 38.37 6.30
N LEU A 38 -2.45 38.26 5.17
CA LEU A 38 -2.30 36.97 4.47
C LEU A 38 -1.66 35.91 5.38
N LEU A 39 -0.66 36.29 6.17
CA LEU A 39 0.03 35.41 7.10
C LEU A 39 -0.91 34.92 8.22
N ILE A 40 -1.64 35.83 8.86
CA ILE A 40 -2.55 35.48 9.97
C ILE A 40 -3.74 34.68 9.44
N SER A 41 -4.39 35.12 8.37
CA SER A 41 -5.53 34.41 7.78
C SER A 41 -5.15 33.01 7.30
N SER A 42 -4.01 32.85 6.62
CA SER A 42 -3.53 31.51 6.23
C SER A 42 -3.23 30.62 7.43
N THR A 43 -2.65 31.18 8.50
CA THR A 43 -2.38 30.45 9.75
C THR A 43 -3.66 29.98 10.44
N ILE A 44 -4.68 30.84 10.50
CA ILE A 44 -5.99 30.50 11.08
C ILE A 44 -6.62 29.34 10.32
N ILE A 45 -6.74 29.49 8.99
CA ILE A 45 -7.36 28.47 8.11
C ILE A 45 -6.59 27.16 8.22
N CYS A 46 -5.26 27.20 8.13
CA CYS A 46 -4.41 26.01 8.23
C CYS A 46 -4.54 25.32 9.60
N THR A 47 -4.46 26.09 10.70
CA THR A 47 -4.56 25.52 12.06
C THR A 47 -5.93 24.89 12.30
N LEU A 48 -7.01 25.55 11.90
CA LEU A 48 -8.36 24.99 12.01
C LEU A 48 -8.53 23.75 11.13
N GLY A 49 -8.03 23.78 9.89
CA GLY A 49 -8.02 22.62 9.01
C GLY A 49 -7.28 21.42 9.62
N LEU A 50 -6.13 21.67 10.25
CA LEU A 50 -5.35 20.65 10.96
C LEU A 50 -6.12 20.07 12.15
N LEU A 51 -6.75 20.91 12.98
CA LEU A 51 -7.53 20.45 14.13
C LEU A 51 -8.78 19.65 13.72
N LEU A 52 -9.41 20.04 12.61
CA LEU A 52 -10.55 19.33 12.02
C LEU A 52 -10.15 18.07 11.24
N GLY A 53 -8.85 17.86 10.97
CA GLY A 53 -8.36 16.75 10.14
C GLY A 53 -8.77 16.86 8.67
N SER A 54 -8.93 18.08 8.15
CA SER A 54 -9.42 18.36 6.80
C SER A 54 -8.30 18.86 5.88
N ALA A 55 -7.71 17.94 5.11
CA ALA A 55 -6.67 18.26 4.13
C ALA A 55 -7.07 19.36 3.11
N PRO A 56 -8.31 19.42 2.57
CA PRO A 56 -8.72 20.50 1.68
C PRO A 56 -8.65 21.90 2.31
N ILE A 57 -9.04 22.04 3.58
CA ILE A 57 -8.97 23.32 4.31
C ILE A 57 -7.51 23.71 4.54
N VAL A 58 -6.67 22.74 4.92
CA VAL A 58 -5.23 22.93 5.09
C VAL A 58 -4.60 23.45 3.79
N ILE A 59 -4.94 22.84 2.65
CA ILE A 59 -4.49 23.28 1.32
C ILE A 59 -4.97 24.71 1.03
N GLY A 60 -6.23 25.02 1.31
CA GLY A 60 -6.77 26.38 1.18
C GLY A 60 -5.96 27.43 1.94
N GLY A 61 -5.53 27.11 3.18
CA GLY A 61 -4.66 27.97 3.97
C GLY A 61 -3.26 28.13 3.36
N MET A 62 -2.66 27.04 2.88
CA MET A 62 -1.34 27.08 2.22
C MET A 62 -1.33 28.02 1.01
N LEU A 63 -2.38 28.00 0.16
CA LEU A 63 -2.44 28.79 -1.08
C LEU A 63 -2.30 30.31 -0.87
N ILE A 64 -2.67 30.79 0.32
CA ILE A 64 -2.69 32.22 0.67
C ILE A 64 -1.35 32.68 1.28
N SER A 65 -0.53 31.74 1.76
CA SER A 65 0.64 32.03 2.58
C SER A 65 1.74 32.80 1.83
N PRO A 66 2.26 33.92 2.39
CA PRO A 66 3.30 34.70 1.72
C PRO A 66 4.74 34.24 2.04
N LEU A 67 4.93 33.07 2.65
CA LEU A 67 6.23 32.59 3.14
C LEU A 67 7.30 32.36 2.06
N MET A 68 6.91 32.22 0.78
CA MET A 68 7.87 32.10 -0.33
C MET A 68 8.85 33.28 -0.39
N TRP A 69 8.35 34.50 -0.23
CA TRP A 69 9.11 35.72 -0.54
C TRP A 69 10.35 35.92 0.34
N PRO A 70 10.28 35.77 1.68
CA PRO A 70 11.46 35.81 2.54
C PRO A 70 12.55 34.81 2.10
N LEU A 71 12.20 33.58 1.76
CA LEU A 71 13.18 32.55 1.36
C LEU A 71 13.89 32.93 0.05
N MET A 72 13.13 33.40 -0.94
CA MET A 72 13.67 33.83 -2.23
C MET A 72 14.60 35.04 -2.08
N LYS A 73 14.30 35.94 -1.14
CA LYS A 73 15.17 37.08 -0.82
C LYS A 73 16.48 36.68 -0.15
N ILE A 74 16.47 35.67 0.72
CA ILE A 74 17.70 35.11 1.29
C ILE A 74 18.54 34.49 0.17
N ALA A 75 17.93 33.66 -0.68
CA ALA A 75 18.63 32.98 -1.77
C ALA A 75 19.25 33.96 -2.78
N ILE A 76 18.51 35.00 -3.23
CA ILE A 76 19.07 36.07 -4.06
C ILE A 76 20.15 36.85 -3.30
N GLY A 77 19.92 37.17 -2.03
CA GLY A 77 20.87 37.89 -1.19
C GLY A 77 22.22 37.20 -1.09
N VAL A 78 22.24 35.88 -0.94
CA VAL A 78 23.46 35.06 -0.95
C VAL A 78 24.07 34.99 -2.36
N SER A 79 23.25 34.75 -3.38
CA SER A 79 23.73 34.58 -4.76
C SER A 79 24.36 35.85 -5.35
N HIS A 80 23.84 37.02 -4.96
CA HIS A 80 24.26 38.35 -5.45
C HIS A 80 25.11 39.13 -4.44
N GLU A 81 25.44 38.53 -3.29
CA GLU A 81 26.27 39.15 -2.24
C GLU A 81 25.64 40.40 -1.59
N LEU A 82 24.30 40.47 -1.57
CA LEU A 82 23.52 41.56 -0.98
C LEU A 82 23.25 41.30 0.51
N LYS A 83 24.21 41.67 1.38
CA LYS A 83 24.09 41.48 2.84
C LYS A 83 22.81 42.08 3.45
N SER A 84 22.35 43.22 2.93
CA SER A 84 21.12 43.87 3.40
C SER A 84 19.88 43.01 3.14
N PHE A 85 19.82 42.32 2.00
CA PHE A 85 18.71 41.43 1.66
C PHE A 85 18.61 40.26 2.62
N ILE A 86 19.74 39.63 2.91
CA ILE A 86 19.83 38.48 3.83
C ILE A 86 19.30 38.90 5.21
N LYS A 87 19.78 40.02 5.76
CA LYS A 87 19.36 40.51 7.08
C LYS A 87 17.86 40.82 7.14
N GLN A 88 17.35 41.59 6.17
CA GLN A 88 15.94 41.96 6.12
C GLN A 88 15.03 40.73 5.99
N ALA A 89 15.41 39.79 5.13
CA ALA A 89 14.63 38.59 4.89
C ALA A 89 14.65 37.62 6.07
N LEU A 90 15.80 37.47 6.74
CA LEU A 90 15.92 36.64 7.93
C LEU A 90 15.08 37.21 9.09
N SER A 91 15.09 38.53 9.27
CA SER A 91 14.24 39.21 10.26
C SER A 91 12.75 39.01 9.94
N LEU A 92 12.34 39.16 8.68
CA LEU A 92 10.96 38.93 8.26
C LEU A 92 10.53 37.47 8.42
N LEU A 93 11.40 36.51 8.09
CA LEU A 93 11.16 35.09 8.26
C LEU A 93 11.00 34.74 9.74
N LEU A 94 11.88 35.24 10.60
CA LEU A 94 11.81 35.00 12.04
C LEU A 94 10.53 35.59 12.63
N LEU A 95 10.16 36.82 12.24
CA LEU A 95 8.89 37.43 12.65
C LEU A 95 7.69 36.62 12.18
N SER A 96 7.72 36.12 10.93
CA SER A 96 6.67 35.27 10.39
C SER A 96 6.54 33.97 11.18
N VAL A 97 7.67 33.37 11.55
CA VAL A 97 7.70 32.15 12.39
C VAL A 97 7.06 32.39 13.75
N ILE A 98 7.41 33.49 14.42
CA ILE A 98 6.85 33.85 15.72
C ILE A 98 5.34 34.07 15.62
N ILE A 99 4.87 34.78 14.59
CA ILE A 99 3.44 35.04 14.37
C ILE A 99 2.68 33.73 14.11
N ILE A 100 3.18 32.86 13.23
CA ILE A 100 2.53 31.59 12.90
C ILE A 100 2.46 30.69 14.14
N LEU A 101 3.59 30.53 14.85
CA LEU A 101 3.65 29.71 16.07
C LEU A 101 2.72 30.26 17.15
N GLY A 102 2.75 31.57 17.41
CA GLY A 102 1.91 32.21 18.42
C GLY A 102 0.42 32.11 18.08
N CYS A 103 0.04 32.40 16.84
CA CYS A 103 -1.35 32.32 16.38
C CYS A 103 -1.87 30.88 16.43
N SER A 104 -1.10 29.92 15.92
CA SER A 104 -1.48 28.51 15.94
C SER A 104 -1.55 27.95 17.36
N PHE A 105 -0.63 28.35 18.24
CA PHE A 105 -0.68 28.04 19.67
C PHE A 105 -1.95 28.56 20.33
N ILE A 106 -2.29 29.84 20.14
CA ILE A 106 -3.48 30.47 20.75
C ILE A 106 -4.75 29.73 20.30
N ILE A 107 -4.88 29.47 18.99
CA ILE A 107 -6.03 28.75 18.43
C ILE A 107 -6.13 27.35 19.04
N ALA A 108 -5.04 26.59 19.06
CA ALA A 108 -5.02 25.22 19.58
C ALA A 108 -5.24 25.17 21.11
N TYR A 109 -4.76 26.16 21.84
CA TYR A 109 -4.89 26.24 23.30
C TYR A 109 -6.34 26.52 23.73
N ILE A 110 -7.03 27.42 23.02
CA ILE A 110 -8.44 27.78 23.28
C ILE A 110 -9.40 26.72 22.70
N SER A 111 -8.99 25.99 21.67
CA SER A 111 -9.81 24.97 21.04
C SER A 111 -10.20 23.84 22.02
N PRO A 112 -11.48 23.43 22.05
CA PRO A 112 -11.90 22.24 22.78
C PRO A 112 -11.43 20.94 22.10
N ILE A 113 -11.07 21.00 20.82
CA ILE A 113 -10.56 19.87 20.03
C ILE A 113 -9.07 19.76 20.28
N LYS A 114 -8.68 18.80 21.14
CA LYS A 114 -7.28 18.49 21.50
C LYS A 114 -6.82 17.13 20.95
N LEU A 115 -7.56 16.56 20.00
CA LEU A 115 -7.28 15.25 19.43
C LEU A 115 -6.13 15.33 18.42
N VAL A 116 -5.11 14.50 18.62
CA VAL A 116 -4.05 14.31 17.63
C VAL A 116 -4.57 13.37 16.54
N ASN A 117 -4.73 13.89 15.32
CA ASN A 117 -5.27 13.16 14.17
C ASN A 117 -4.18 12.80 13.13
N PRO A 118 -4.50 11.98 12.12
CA PRO A 118 -3.52 11.59 11.10
C PRO A 118 -2.90 12.75 10.32
N GLU A 119 -3.63 13.85 10.07
CA GLU A 119 -3.10 15.01 9.36
C GLU A 119 -2.03 15.75 10.18
N ILE A 120 -2.19 15.80 11.51
CA ILE A 120 -1.17 16.32 12.42
C ILE A 120 0.03 15.36 12.48
N LEU A 121 -0.23 14.06 12.64
CA LEU A 121 0.82 13.05 12.79
C LEU A 121 1.71 12.91 11.55
N SER A 122 1.14 13.05 10.35
CA SER A 122 1.88 12.99 9.09
C SER A 122 2.95 14.09 8.98
N ARG A 123 2.84 15.17 9.77
CA ARG A 123 3.80 16.30 9.77
C ARG A 123 4.82 16.24 10.91
N THR A 124 4.80 15.20 11.75
CA THR A 124 5.68 15.09 12.94
C THR A 124 6.85 14.13 12.75
N ASN A 125 6.83 13.32 11.68
CA ASN A 125 7.86 12.32 11.39
C ASN A 125 8.59 12.72 10.10
N PRO A 126 9.54 13.67 10.16
CA PRO A 126 10.27 14.10 8.99
C PRO A 126 11.11 12.95 8.43
N THR A 127 11.20 12.90 7.11
CA THR A 127 11.93 11.89 6.34
C THR A 127 12.93 12.55 5.42
N LEU A 128 13.88 11.77 4.90
CA LEU A 128 14.78 12.26 3.85
C LEU A 128 14.03 12.62 2.55
N LEU A 129 12.85 12.03 2.31
CA LEU A 129 12.05 12.34 1.13
C LEU A 129 11.55 13.78 1.13
N ASP A 130 11.31 14.35 2.31
CA ASP A 130 10.87 15.74 2.45
C ASP A 130 11.92 16.73 1.93
N ILE A 131 13.21 16.40 2.07
CA ILE A 131 14.31 17.21 1.51
C ILE A 131 14.25 17.24 -0.01
N PHE A 132 14.00 16.11 -0.66
CA PHE A 132 13.89 16.04 -2.12
C PHE A 132 12.68 16.81 -2.64
N VAL A 133 11.55 16.73 -1.93
CA VAL A 133 10.36 17.53 -2.23
C VAL A 133 10.66 19.02 -2.07
N ALA A 134 11.34 19.42 -0.99
CA ALA A 134 11.75 20.80 -0.75
C ALA A 134 12.74 21.31 -1.82
N PHE A 135 13.64 20.45 -2.31
CA PHE A 135 14.51 20.79 -3.44
C PHE A 135 13.71 21.05 -4.73
N ALA A 136 12.74 20.20 -5.05
CA ALA A 136 11.88 20.41 -6.21
C ALA A 136 11.07 21.71 -6.08
N ALA A 137 10.46 21.95 -4.93
CA ALA A 137 9.68 23.17 -4.65
C ALA A 137 10.53 24.44 -4.77
N GLY A 138 11.73 24.44 -4.17
CA GLY A 138 12.65 25.57 -4.25
C GLY A 138 13.17 25.82 -5.67
N ALA A 139 13.47 24.76 -6.43
CA ALA A 139 13.90 24.90 -7.82
C ALA A 139 12.81 25.52 -8.70
N ILE A 140 11.58 25.02 -8.59
CA ILE A 140 10.41 25.56 -9.32
C ILE A 140 10.17 27.02 -8.94
N ALA A 141 10.27 27.36 -7.65
CA ALA A 141 10.03 28.73 -7.20
C ALA A 141 11.10 29.71 -7.66
N ALA A 142 12.37 29.34 -7.56
CA ALA A 142 13.46 30.16 -8.08
C ALA A 142 13.32 30.35 -9.60
N PHE A 143 12.99 29.29 -10.34
CA PHE A 143 12.77 29.35 -11.79
C PHE A 143 11.55 30.21 -12.17
N ALA A 144 10.44 30.09 -11.45
CA ALA A 144 9.24 30.88 -11.68
C ALA A 144 9.48 32.39 -11.48
N ILE A 145 10.32 32.77 -10.51
CA ILE A 145 10.67 34.17 -10.29
C ILE A 145 11.50 34.74 -11.44
N LEU A 146 12.34 33.90 -12.07
CA LEU A 146 13.18 34.29 -13.20
C LEU A 146 12.39 34.40 -14.51
N GLN A 147 11.36 33.56 -14.68
CA GLN A 147 10.57 33.46 -15.90
C GLN A 147 9.29 34.29 -15.83
N LYS A 148 9.11 35.24 -16.77
CA LYS A 148 7.89 36.05 -16.84
C LYS A 148 6.62 35.25 -17.16
N LYS A 149 6.77 34.10 -17.83
CA LYS A 149 5.66 33.26 -18.31
C LYS A 149 5.10 32.31 -17.24
N ILE A 150 5.80 32.16 -16.11
CA ILE A 150 5.40 31.23 -15.04
C ILE A 150 4.77 32.05 -13.92
N SER A 151 3.59 31.60 -13.45
CA SER A 151 2.89 32.30 -12.39
C SER A 151 3.62 32.18 -11.05
N ASP A 152 3.79 33.30 -10.36
CA ASP A 152 4.28 33.33 -8.98
C ASP A 152 3.38 32.56 -8.02
N SER A 153 2.07 32.49 -8.33
CA SER A 153 1.12 31.77 -7.49
C SER A 153 1.46 30.28 -7.44
N LEU A 154 1.82 29.67 -8.57
CA LEU A 154 2.16 28.25 -8.66
C LEU A 154 3.40 27.91 -7.81
N ALA A 155 4.42 28.76 -7.88
CA ALA A 155 5.60 28.67 -7.03
C ALA A 155 5.27 28.86 -5.54
N GLY A 156 4.39 29.82 -5.24
CA GLY A 156 3.89 30.07 -3.89
C GLY A 156 3.22 28.84 -3.29
N VAL A 157 2.36 28.16 -4.07
CA VAL A 157 1.69 26.92 -3.64
C VAL A 157 2.72 25.85 -3.24
N ALA A 158 3.70 25.58 -4.09
CA ALA A 158 4.69 24.52 -3.87
C ALA A 158 5.50 24.74 -2.57
N ILE A 159 5.91 25.98 -2.31
CA ILE A 159 6.61 26.32 -1.07
C ILE A 159 5.68 26.27 0.14
N ALA A 160 4.46 26.80 0.02
CA ALA A 160 3.54 26.86 1.14
C ALA A 160 3.10 25.47 1.64
N ILE A 161 2.93 24.50 0.73
CA ILE A 161 2.64 23.10 1.07
C ILE A 161 3.71 22.52 2.01
N SER A 162 4.97 22.92 1.80
CA SER A 162 6.12 22.39 2.51
C SER A 162 6.42 23.12 3.83
N LEU A 163 5.89 24.33 4.05
CA LEU A 163 6.31 25.20 5.16
C LEU A 163 5.21 25.52 6.17
N LEU A 164 4.04 25.97 5.72
CA LEU A 164 3.02 26.48 6.63
C LEU A 164 2.48 25.39 7.58
N PRO A 165 2.11 24.18 7.10
CA PRO A 165 1.52 23.17 7.97
C PRO A 165 2.47 22.62 9.03
N PRO A 166 3.73 22.24 8.74
CA PRO A 166 4.65 21.80 9.78
C PRO A 166 4.83 22.84 10.88
N LEU A 167 4.82 24.13 10.51
CA LEU A 167 4.94 25.20 11.48
C LEU A 167 3.66 25.40 12.33
N CYS A 168 2.47 25.30 11.72
CA CYS A 168 1.21 25.25 12.46
C CYS A 168 1.15 24.03 13.39
N VAL A 169 1.53 22.84 12.92
CA VAL A 169 1.60 21.61 13.74
C VAL A 169 2.59 21.78 14.89
N SER A 170 3.71 22.47 14.69
CA SER A 170 4.61 22.83 15.79
C SER A 170 3.91 23.70 16.84
N GLY A 171 3.13 24.70 16.43
CA GLY A 171 2.34 25.54 17.33
C GLY A 171 1.28 24.75 18.11
N ILE A 172 0.56 23.86 17.42
CA ILE A 172 -0.39 22.92 18.03
C ILE A 172 0.32 22.01 19.04
N GLY A 173 1.49 21.45 18.69
CA GLY A 173 2.28 20.60 19.58
C GLY A 173 2.69 21.31 20.87
N ILE A 174 3.08 22.58 20.78
CA ILE A 174 3.40 23.42 21.96
C ILE A 174 2.14 23.63 22.82
N ALA A 175 0.99 23.92 22.20
CA ALA A 175 -0.29 24.12 22.92
C ALA A 175 -0.78 22.86 23.65
N LEU A 176 -0.47 21.69 23.10
CA LEU A 176 -0.80 20.39 23.69
C LEU A 176 0.27 19.88 24.68
N PHE A 177 1.31 20.66 24.97
CA PHE A 177 2.48 20.25 25.76
C PHE A 177 3.14 18.95 25.24
N ASN A 178 3.00 18.66 23.95
CA ASN A 178 3.59 17.49 23.32
C ASN A 178 4.89 17.87 22.61
N TYR A 179 6.00 17.72 23.33
CA TYR A 179 7.33 18.04 22.83
C TYR A 179 7.70 17.26 21.56
N GLN A 180 7.26 16.00 21.43
CA GLN A 180 7.57 15.17 20.27
C GLN A 180 6.90 15.71 19.00
N ILE A 181 5.62 16.10 19.09
CA ILE A 181 4.89 16.72 17.97
C ILE A 181 5.53 18.07 17.61
N ALA A 182 5.78 18.90 18.62
CA ALA A 182 6.34 20.24 18.43
C ALA A 182 7.72 20.18 17.74
N SER A 183 8.65 19.42 18.32
CA SER A 183 10.03 19.33 17.81
C SER A 183 10.13 18.62 16.46
N GLY A 184 9.37 17.54 16.23
CA GLY A 184 9.37 16.82 14.97
C GLY A 184 8.86 17.67 13.80
N ALA A 185 7.74 18.38 14.00
CA ALA A 185 7.18 19.24 12.97
C ALA A 185 8.01 20.52 12.73
N PHE A 186 8.61 21.08 13.80
CA PHE A 186 9.55 22.19 13.66
C PHE A 186 10.82 21.78 12.91
N LEU A 187 11.33 20.58 13.15
CA LEU A 187 12.47 20.03 12.44
C LEU A 187 12.17 19.84 10.94
N LEU A 188 10.98 19.33 10.60
CA LEU A 188 10.50 19.26 9.22
C LEU A 188 10.46 20.64 8.55
N PHE A 189 9.89 21.65 9.23
CA PHE A 189 9.90 23.04 8.76
C PHE A 189 11.32 23.54 8.50
N LEU A 190 12.24 23.35 9.45
CA LEU A 190 13.62 23.84 9.35
C LEU A 190 14.36 23.17 8.20
N ALA A 191 14.23 21.84 8.04
CA ALA A 191 14.81 21.09 6.94
C ALA A 191 14.31 21.61 5.58
N ASN A 192 13.01 21.88 5.47
CA ASN A 192 12.40 22.40 4.24
C ASN A 192 12.89 23.82 3.91
N VAL A 193 12.94 24.73 4.91
CA VAL A 193 13.45 26.10 4.71
C VAL A 193 14.89 26.07 4.18
N VAL A 194 15.77 25.31 4.83
CA VAL A 194 17.19 25.25 4.45
C VAL A 194 17.36 24.64 3.07
N SER A 195 16.61 23.57 2.76
CA SER A 195 16.63 22.90 1.47
C SER A 195 16.16 23.80 0.32
N ILE A 196 15.04 24.52 0.52
CA ILE A 196 14.51 25.48 -0.45
C ILE A 196 15.51 26.60 -0.71
N ILE A 197 16.10 27.19 0.34
CA ILE A 197 17.10 28.26 0.17
C ILE A 197 18.33 27.73 -0.57
N PHE A 198 18.83 26.55 -0.19
CA PHE A 198 20.00 25.92 -0.79
C PHE A 198 19.83 25.76 -2.31
N ILE A 199 18.78 25.05 -2.75
CA ILE A 199 18.57 24.81 -4.18
C ILE A 199 18.30 26.11 -4.96
N SER A 200 17.60 27.06 -4.35
CA SER A 200 17.29 28.35 -4.97
C SER A 200 18.56 29.16 -5.25
N ILE A 201 19.56 29.10 -4.35
CA ILE A 201 20.87 29.72 -4.58
C ILE A 201 21.53 29.14 -5.84
N PHE A 202 21.53 27.81 -6.01
CA PHE A 202 22.09 27.19 -7.21
C PHE A 202 21.34 27.63 -8.47
N VAL A 203 20.01 27.64 -8.46
CA VAL A 203 19.22 28.10 -9.61
C VAL A 203 19.55 29.55 -9.98
N PHE A 204 19.61 30.47 -9.01
CA PHE A 204 19.99 31.87 -9.28
C PHE A 204 21.42 32.02 -9.79
N ILE A 205 22.34 31.19 -9.31
CA ILE A 205 23.72 31.14 -9.79
C ILE A 205 23.80 30.65 -11.24
N PHE A 206 23.13 29.55 -11.57
CA PHE A 206 23.14 28.96 -12.92
C PHE A 206 22.45 29.85 -13.95
N SER A 207 21.55 30.73 -13.51
CA SER A 207 20.85 31.68 -14.37
C SER A 207 21.72 32.87 -14.85
N GLY A 208 23.03 32.81 -14.60
CA GLY A 208 23.98 33.81 -15.12
C GLY A 208 23.86 35.18 -14.46
N ILE A 209 23.24 35.26 -13.28
CA ILE A 209 23.04 36.54 -12.61
C ILE A 209 24.38 37.10 -12.11
N LYS A 210 24.69 38.34 -12.51
CA LYS A 210 25.97 38.99 -12.18
C LYS A 210 26.09 39.26 -10.68
N LYS A 211 27.29 39.05 -10.15
CA LYS A 211 27.63 39.46 -8.79
C LYS A 211 27.61 40.97 -8.71
N ASN A 212 27.03 41.51 -7.64
CA ASN A 212 26.90 42.96 -7.45
C ASN A 212 27.75 43.47 -6.28
N GLY A 213 28.60 42.61 -5.68
CA GLY A 213 29.46 42.95 -4.55
C GLY A 213 30.89 42.46 -4.75
N ASP A 214 31.81 43.03 -3.95
CA ASP A 214 33.25 42.75 -3.99
C ASP A 214 33.71 41.77 -2.89
N LYS A 215 32.79 41.07 -2.20
CA LYS A 215 33.09 40.35 -0.95
C LYS A 215 32.74 38.86 -1.07
N PRO A 216 33.46 37.94 -0.38
CA PRO A 216 33.20 36.49 -0.43
C PRO A 216 31.94 36.06 0.36
N ILE A 217 30.85 36.84 0.30
CA ILE A 217 29.57 36.56 0.97
C ILE A 217 28.92 35.33 0.37
N ARG A 218 28.99 35.15 -0.95
CA ARG A 218 28.41 34.01 -1.65
C ARG A 218 29.01 32.69 -1.19
N PHE A 219 30.34 32.58 -1.18
CA PHE A 219 31.03 31.37 -0.72
C PHE A 219 30.72 31.04 0.74
N ARG A 220 30.80 32.04 1.63
CA ARG A 220 30.47 31.84 3.05
C ARG A 220 29.00 31.47 3.26
N GLY A 221 28.08 32.10 2.53
CA GLY A 221 26.66 31.80 2.59
C GLY A 221 26.34 30.39 2.11
N ILE A 222 26.90 29.96 0.98
CA ILE A 222 26.75 28.58 0.48
C ILE A 222 27.33 27.58 1.48
N ALA A 223 28.54 27.82 1.98
CA ALA A 223 29.18 26.93 2.96
C ALA A 223 28.32 26.80 4.24
N LEU A 224 27.86 27.93 4.78
CA LEU A 224 27.01 27.96 5.97
C LEU A 224 25.70 27.20 5.74
N ILE A 225 25.00 27.46 4.64
CA ILE A 225 23.72 26.79 4.33
C ILE A 225 23.94 25.29 4.10
N THR A 226 25.05 24.90 3.47
CA THR A 226 25.43 23.49 3.31
C THR A 226 25.67 22.81 4.65
N ILE A 227 26.39 23.47 5.57
CA ILE A 227 26.63 22.96 6.93
C ILE A 227 25.31 22.81 7.68
N ILE A 228 24.43 23.83 7.63
CA ILE A 228 23.11 23.75 8.26
C ILE A 228 22.28 22.61 7.64
N LEU A 229 22.32 22.43 6.33
CA LEU A 229 21.60 21.36 5.64
C LEU A 229 22.08 19.98 6.08
N ILE A 230 23.39 19.76 6.19
CA ILE A 230 23.94 18.51 6.72
C ILE A 230 23.50 18.31 8.17
N PHE A 231 23.60 19.36 8.98
CA PHE A 231 23.21 19.32 10.39
C PHE A 231 21.73 19.01 10.59
N THR A 232 20.83 19.59 9.78
CA THR A 232 19.39 19.29 9.83
C THR A 232 19.06 17.92 9.24
N SER A 233 19.85 17.41 8.31
CA SER A 233 19.66 16.08 7.71
C SER A 233 20.02 14.94 8.67
N LEU A 234 21.00 15.12 9.56
CA LEU A 234 21.42 14.11 10.54
C LEU A 234 20.28 13.60 11.45
N PRO A 235 19.51 14.46 12.14
CA PRO A 235 18.39 14.00 12.94
C PRO A 235 17.27 13.39 12.08
N LEU A 236 17.06 13.86 10.85
CA LEU A 236 16.10 13.26 9.92
C LEU A 236 16.41 11.78 9.62
N ILE A 237 17.69 11.42 9.46
CA ILE A 237 18.12 10.03 9.27
C ILE A 237 17.79 9.19 10.51
N SER A 238 18.04 9.72 11.71
CA SER A 238 17.72 9.07 12.98
C SER A 238 16.20 8.90 13.18
N PHE A 239 15.41 9.94 12.86
CA PHE A 239 13.94 9.89 12.89
C PHE A 239 13.39 8.84 11.91
N LEU A 240 13.92 8.77 10.69
CA LEU A 240 13.52 7.77 9.70
C LEU A 240 13.88 6.33 10.16
N ALA A 241 15.04 6.14 10.76
CA ALA A 241 15.45 4.84 11.32
C ALA A 241 14.55 4.41 12.48
N ASN A 242 14.24 5.33 13.40
CA ASN A 242 13.37 5.05 14.54
C ASN A 242 11.90 4.85 14.13
N TYR A 243 11.41 5.61 13.15
CA TYR A 243 10.04 5.48 12.62
C TYR A 243 9.86 4.19 11.81
N SER A 244 10.80 3.86 10.92
CA SER A 244 10.77 2.61 10.16
C SER A 244 10.82 1.39 11.08
N PHE A 245 11.62 1.45 12.15
CA PHE A 245 11.64 0.38 13.15
C PHE A 245 10.34 0.33 13.95
N LYS A 246 9.76 1.46 14.38
CA LYS A 246 8.47 1.47 15.10
C LYS A 246 7.31 0.97 14.23
N SER A 247 7.27 1.36 12.96
CA SER A 247 6.28 0.90 11.99
C SER A 247 6.44 -0.58 11.67
N LYS A 248 7.67 -1.05 11.47
CA LYS A 248 7.98 -2.47 11.29
C LYS A 248 7.63 -3.29 12.53
N ALA A 249 7.98 -2.80 13.72
CA ALA A 249 7.66 -3.44 14.99
C ALA A 249 6.15 -3.51 15.22
N TYR A 250 5.41 -2.43 14.92
CA TYR A 250 3.94 -2.44 14.95
C TYR A 250 3.35 -3.46 13.97
N SER A 251 3.78 -3.45 12.71
CA SER A 251 3.26 -4.35 11.67
C SER A 251 3.54 -5.83 11.99
N ILE A 252 4.76 -6.16 12.44
CA ILE A 252 5.12 -7.51 12.87
C ILE A 252 4.34 -7.90 14.12
N SER A 253 4.23 -7.01 15.11
CA SER A 253 3.45 -7.28 16.33
C SER A 253 1.99 -7.57 15.99
N GLN A 254 1.39 -6.78 15.10
CA GLN A 254 0.02 -6.97 14.67
C GLN A 254 -0.17 -8.27 13.88
N ASP A 255 0.72 -8.57 12.94
CA ASP A 255 0.63 -9.80 12.14
C ASP A 255 0.79 -11.06 13.00
N VAL A 256 1.79 -11.08 13.88
CA VAL A 256 2.04 -12.21 14.79
C VAL A 256 0.87 -12.39 15.76
N LEU A 257 0.36 -11.30 16.37
CA LEU A 257 -0.78 -11.37 17.30
C LEU A 257 -2.04 -11.84 16.57
N VAL A 258 -2.39 -11.25 15.42
CA VAL A 258 -3.60 -11.62 14.67
C VAL A 258 -3.51 -13.06 14.18
N LYS A 259 -2.38 -13.49 13.64
CA LYS A 259 -2.18 -14.87 13.16
C LYS A 259 -2.25 -15.89 14.29
N TYR A 260 -1.63 -15.58 15.43
CA TYR A 260 -1.71 -16.44 16.62
C TYR A 260 -3.15 -16.56 17.12
N PHE A 261 -3.82 -15.44 17.38
CA PHE A 261 -5.17 -15.46 17.94
C PHE A 261 -6.21 -16.05 16.98
N LYS A 262 -6.11 -15.81 15.66
CA LYS A 262 -6.95 -16.49 14.67
C LYS A 262 -6.73 -18.00 14.62
N SER A 263 -5.51 -18.48 14.90
CA SER A 263 -5.25 -19.92 14.97
C SER A 263 -5.85 -20.58 16.22
N VAL A 264 -6.08 -19.80 17.28
CA VAL A 264 -6.75 -20.25 18.52
C VAL A 264 -8.28 -20.22 18.35
N SER A 265 -8.83 -19.13 17.82
CA SER A 265 -10.26 -19.04 17.46
C SER A 265 -10.50 -17.88 16.49
N THR A 266 -11.36 -18.08 15.48
CA THR A 266 -11.75 -17.04 14.52
C THR A 266 -12.54 -15.89 15.16
N SER A 267 -13.08 -16.09 16.36
CA SER A 267 -13.87 -15.10 17.10
C SER A 267 -13.02 -14.14 17.94
N ILE A 268 -11.71 -14.40 18.07
CA ILE A 268 -10.81 -13.51 18.81
C ILE A 268 -10.37 -12.37 17.89
N SER A 269 -10.51 -11.13 18.36
CA SER A 269 -10.03 -9.95 17.62
C SER A 269 -8.99 -9.18 18.42
N VAL A 270 -7.92 -8.78 17.73
CA VAL A 270 -6.85 -7.97 18.31
C VAL A 270 -7.06 -6.55 17.87
N GLN A 271 -7.14 -5.64 18.82
CA GLN A 271 -7.35 -4.22 18.61
C GLN A 271 -6.27 -3.40 19.34
N ASN A 272 -6.12 -2.14 18.93
CA ASN A 272 -5.31 -1.14 19.61
C ASN A 272 -3.88 -1.58 19.96
N VAL A 273 -3.23 -2.33 19.06
CA VAL A 273 -1.81 -2.69 19.25
C VAL A 273 -0.99 -1.40 19.32
N LYS A 274 -0.21 -1.23 20.38
CA LYS A 274 0.68 -0.09 20.59
C LYS A 274 2.06 -0.62 20.91
N THR A 275 3.01 -0.27 20.05
CA THR A 275 4.41 -0.66 20.22
C THR A 275 5.22 0.56 20.59
N THR A 276 5.88 0.50 21.75
CA THR A 276 6.82 1.50 22.24
C THR A 276 8.17 0.84 22.53
N ILE A 277 9.23 1.64 22.49
CA ILE A 277 10.58 1.16 22.80
C ILE A 277 11.03 1.97 23.99
N GLN A 278 11.46 1.30 25.05
CA GLN A 278 12.09 1.96 26.18
C GLN A 278 13.47 1.35 26.39
N LYS A 279 14.42 2.20 26.76
CA LYS A 279 15.75 1.76 27.18
C LYS A 279 15.69 1.46 28.67
N SER A 280 15.89 0.20 29.03
CA SER A 280 16.05 -0.22 30.42
C SER A 280 17.41 -0.91 30.56
N GLU A 281 18.25 -0.43 31.49
CA GLU A 281 19.57 -1.01 31.81
C GLU A 281 20.48 -1.28 30.59
N GLY A 282 20.50 -0.37 29.61
CA GLY A 282 21.37 -0.49 28.44
C GLY A 282 20.89 -1.48 27.36
N GLN A 283 19.71 -2.08 27.53
CA GLN A 283 19.04 -2.90 26.50
C GLN A 283 17.77 -2.19 26.01
N ASP A 284 17.55 -2.21 24.69
CA ASP A 284 16.29 -1.75 24.09
C ASP A 284 15.21 -2.84 24.30
N ILE A 285 14.23 -2.57 25.16
CA ILE A 285 13.08 -3.45 25.37
C ILE A 285 11.90 -2.88 24.58
N ILE A 286 11.25 -3.74 23.78
CA ILE A 286 10.03 -3.38 23.05
C ILE A 286 8.83 -3.69 23.93
N PHE A 287 8.06 -2.67 24.28
CA PHE A 287 6.80 -2.80 25.00
C PHE A 287 5.65 -2.87 24.00
N ILE A 288 4.92 -3.97 24.02
CA ILE A 288 3.76 -4.20 23.16
C ILE A 288 2.53 -4.26 24.05
N ASN A 289 1.64 -3.27 23.91
CA ASN A 289 0.32 -3.30 24.54
C ASN A 289 -0.71 -3.64 23.47
N ALA A 290 -1.56 -4.62 23.71
CA ALA A 290 -2.64 -4.96 22.79
C ALA A 290 -3.93 -5.23 23.56
N ASP A 291 -5.05 -4.76 23.01
CA ASP A 291 -6.38 -5.13 23.48
C ASP A 291 -6.80 -6.40 22.74
N VAL A 292 -7.13 -7.45 23.47
CA VAL A 292 -7.56 -8.72 22.88
C VAL A 292 -8.99 -8.98 23.32
N LEU A 293 -9.91 -8.99 22.36
CA LEU A 293 -11.31 -9.30 22.56
C LEU A 293 -11.51 -10.80 22.46
N ILE A 294 -11.93 -11.42 23.56
CA ILE A 294 -12.02 -12.88 23.70
C ILE A 294 -13.45 -13.27 24.10
N PRO A 295 -14.04 -14.31 23.48
CA PRO A 295 -15.28 -14.92 23.94
C PRO A 295 -15.17 -15.43 25.39
N GLU A 296 -16.30 -15.48 26.12
CA GLU A 296 -16.29 -15.77 27.56
C GLU A 296 -15.74 -17.16 27.93
N GLU A 297 -15.84 -18.09 26.98
CA GLU A 297 -15.50 -19.51 27.11
C GLU A 297 -14.00 -19.81 26.92
N ILE A 298 -13.23 -18.87 26.37
CA ILE A 298 -11.81 -19.06 26.06
C ILE A 298 -10.96 -18.42 27.16
N THR A 299 -10.10 -19.21 27.78
CA THR A 299 -9.08 -18.73 28.71
C THR A 299 -7.72 -18.69 28.02
N LEU A 300 -6.96 -17.62 28.25
CA LEU A 300 -5.57 -17.52 27.83
C LEU A 300 -4.68 -17.99 28.97
N ASP A 301 -3.82 -18.97 28.69
CA ASP A 301 -2.83 -19.46 29.64
C ASP A 301 -1.52 -18.64 29.56
N TYR A 302 -0.77 -18.59 30.67
CA TYR A 302 0.53 -17.95 30.76
C TYR A 302 1.54 -18.56 29.76
N ASN A 303 1.43 -19.85 29.48
CA ASN A 303 2.26 -20.53 28.48
C ASN A 303 2.01 -20.02 27.06
N GLN A 304 0.75 -19.71 26.71
CA GLN A 304 0.38 -19.15 25.41
C GLN A 304 0.95 -17.74 25.24
N LYS A 305 0.91 -16.92 26.31
CA LYS A 305 1.57 -15.60 26.33
C LYS A 305 3.08 -15.72 26.04
N ASN A 306 3.77 -16.68 26.67
CA ASN A 306 5.21 -16.86 26.49
C ASN A 306 5.58 -17.35 25.07
N GLU A 307 4.72 -18.14 24.43
CA GLU A 307 4.93 -18.56 23.03
C GLU A 307 4.85 -17.36 22.07
N ILE A 308 3.89 -16.46 22.30
CA ILE A 308 3.77 -15.21 21.53
C ILE A 308 5.01 -14.36 21.73
N VAL A 309 5.48 -14.19 22.97
CA VAL A 309 6.71 -13.44 23.28
C VAL A 309 7.89 -14.02 22.52
N ARG A 310 8.12 -15.34 22.56
CA ARG A 310 9.23 -15.98 21.83
C ARG A 310 9.17 -15.75 20.32
N LYS A 311 7.99 -15.86 19.70
CA LYS A 311 7.81 -15.59 18.26
C LYS A 311 8.13 -14.14 17.92
N LEU A 312 7.64 -13.22 18.74
CA LEU A 312 7.90 -11.79 18.56
C LEU A 312 9.40 -11.47 18.79
N GLU A 313 10.06 -12.07 19.78
CA GLU A 313 11.49 -11.88 20.04
C GLU A 313 12.36 -12.41 18.90
N GLY A 314 11.96 -13.54 18.29
CA GLY A 314 12.62 -14.10 17.11
C GLY A 314 12.52 -13.19 15.87
N GLU A 315 11.35 -12.64 15.59
CA GLU A 315 11.10 -11.76 14.44
C GLU A 315 11.70 -10.35 14.65
N LEU A 316 11.63 -9.81 15.86
CA LEU A 316 12.08 -8.44 16.18
C LEU A 316 13.53 -8.36 16.67
N LYS A 317 14.16 -9.49 16.98
CA LYS A 317 15.56 -9.61 17.46
C LYS A 317 15.87 -8.72 18.68
N LYS A 318 14.86 -8.40 19.48
CA LYS A 318 14.96 -7.61 20.72
C LYS A 318 14.10 -8.27 21.80
N LYS A 319 14.40 -7.98 23.07
CA LYS A 319 13.57 -8.42 24.20
C LYS A 319 12.22 -7.73 24.17
N ILE A 320 11.19 -8.47 24.57
CA ILE A 320 9.80 -8.01 24.47
C ILE A 320 9.11 -8.11 25.81
N ASP A 321 8.49 -7.00 26.21
CA ASP A 321 7.50 -6.99 27.26
C ASP A 321 6.10 -6.88 26.63
N LEU A 322 5.36 -7.98 26.68
CA LEU A 322 4.02 -8.08 26.11
C LEU A 322 2.98 -7.92 27.21
N ASN A 323 2.16 -6.89 27.10
CA ASN A 323 0.99 -6.67 27.95
C ASN A 323 -0.29 -6.83 27.12
N LEU A 324 -1.06 -7.88 27.45
CA LEU A 324 -2.34 -8.16 26.81
C LEU A 324 -3.47 -7.73 27.74
N ARG A 325 -4.24 -6.73 27.34
CA ARG A 325 -5.48 -6.38 28.02
C ARG A 325 -6.59 -7.25 27.44
N ILE A 326 -6.99 -8.25 28.20
CA ILE A 326 -8.08 -9.14 27.81
C ILE A 326 -9.41 -8.43 28.08
N GLN A 327 -10.20 -8.25 27.03
CA GLN A 327 -11.56 -7.74 27.12
C GLN A 327 -12.52 -8.87 26.75
N LYS A 328 -13.32 -9.32 27.72
CA LYS A 328 -14.37 -10.29 27.42
C LYS A 328 -15.48 -9.58 26.65
N SER A 329 -15.77 -10.05 25.43
CA SER A 329 -16.93 -9.55 24.71
C SER A 329 -18.19 -10.17 25.29
N ILE A 330 -18.97 -9.40 26.06
CA ILE A 330 -20.32 -9.81 26.45
C ILE A 330 -21.19 -9.61 25.21
N ALA A 331 -21.49 -10.71 24.52
CA ALA A 331 -22.57 -10.67 23.56
C ALA A 331 -23.87 -10.63 24.39
N LEU A 332 -24.57 -9.50 24.41
CA LEU A 332 -25.96 -9.43 24.87
C LEU A 332 -26.82 -10.23 23.88
N GLN A 333 -26.78 -11.55 24.02
CA GLN A 333 -27.63 -12.46 23.27
C GLN A 333 -28.90 -12.62 24.09
N SER A 334 -30.05 -12.28 23.50
CA SER A 334 -31.34 -12.66 24.08
C SER A 334 -31.38 -14.18 24.29
N LYS A 335 -32.15 -14.69 25.26
CA LYS A 335 -32.37 -16.14 25.41
C LYS A 335 -32.78 -16.80 24.09
N ASP A 336 -33.49 -16.05 23.26
CA ASP A 336 -33.89 -16.45 21.92
C ASP A 336 -32.68 -16.56 20.97
N ALA A 337 -31.72 -15.63 21.01
CA ALA A 337 -30.49 -15.71 20.21
C ALA A 337 -29.62 -16.92 20.57
N ILE A 338 -29.59 -17.34 21.84
CA ILE A 338 -28.90 -18.57 22.28
C ILE A 338 -29.64 -19.82 21.76
N ALA A 339 -30.98 -19.85 21.84
CA ALA A 339 -31.79 -20.93 21.29
C ALA A 339 -31.74 -21.01 19.75
N TYR A 340 -31.60 -19.87 19.07
CA TYR A 340 -31.42 -19.81 17.63
C TYR A 340 -29.99 -20.16 17.21
N GLY A 341 -28.98 -19.87 18.03
CA GLY A 341 -27.59 -20.23 17.76
C GLY A 341 -27.42 -21.75 17.54
N SER A 342 -27.97 -22.57 18.42
CA SER A 342 -27.90 -24.04 18.29
C SER A 342 -28.65 -24.56 17.06
N THR A 343 -29.83 -23.99 16.76
CA THR A 343 -30.62 -24.36 15.57
C THR A 343 -29.89 -23.95 14.28
N LYS A 344 -29.25 -22.77 14.28
CA LYS A 344 -28.43 -22.27 13.17
C LYS A 344 -27.26 -23.19 12.87
N GLU A 345 -26.54 -23.66 13.89
CA GLU A 345 -25.41 -24.60 13.70
C GLU A 345 -25.87 -25.95 13.13
N VAL A 346 -27.00 -26.48 13.61
CA VAL A 346 -27.59 -27.72 13.08
C VAL A 346 -27.95 -27.58 11.60
N LEU A 347 -28.57 -26.45 11.21
CA LEU A 347 -28.90 -26.17 9.81
C LEU A 347 -27.65 -26.05 8.93
N ILE A 348 -26.61 -25.35 9.38
CA ILE A 348 -25.34 -25.21 8.65
C ILE A 348 -24.70 -26.58 8.43
N LYS A 349 -24.66 -27.42 9.47
CA LYS A 349 -24.07 -28.77 9.39
C LYS A 349 -24.81 -29.65 8.38
N LEU A 350 -26.14 -29.73 8.48
CA LEU A 350 -26.97 -30.55 7.60
C LEU A 350 -26.93 -30.07 6.14
N PHE A 351 -26.93 -28.76 5.92
CA PHE A 351 -26.83 -28.19 4.59
C PHE A 351 -25.49 -28.58 3.92
N ARG A 352 -24.38 -28.50 4.66
CA ARG A 352 -23.06 -28.94 4.19
C ARG A 352 -23.02 -30.43 3.88
N GLU A 353 -23.56 -31.27 4.75
CA GLU A 353 -23.63 -32.73 4.54
C GLU A 353 -24.39 -33.08 3.27
N LYS A 354 -25.53 -32.41 3.01
CA LYS A 354 -26.32 -32.63 1.80
C LYS A 354 -25.63 -32.14 0.52
N LEU A 355 -24.92 -31.01 0.56
CA LEU A 355 -24.15 -30.53 -0.58
C LEU A 355 -23.01 -31.48 -0.96
N LEU A 356 -22.30 -32.02 0.04
CA LEU A 356 -21.24 -33.02 -0.19
C LEU A 356 -21.78 -34.32 -0.81
N GLY A 357 -23.03 -34.67 -0.53
CA GLY A 357 -23.71 -35.82 -1.13
C GLY A 357 -24.11 -35.61 -2.60
N ILE A 358 -24.14 -34.36 -3.08
CA ILE A 358 -24.45 -34.03 -4.49
C ILE A 358 -23.16 -34.06 -5.32
N ASP A 359 -22.15 -33.28 -4.92
CA ASP A 359 -20.86 -33.25 -5.60
C ASP A 359 -19.78 -32.69 -4.66
N ASN A 360 -18.62 -33.34 -4.61
CA ASN A 360 -17.52 -32.99 -3.71
C ASN A 360 -16.69 -31.77 -4.18
N THR A 361 -16.93 -31.29 -5.40
CA THR A 361 -16.25 -30.14 -6.00
C THR A 361 -16.95 -28.80 -5.73
N ILE A 362 -18.20 -28.85 -5.23
CA ILE A 362 -18.97 -27.66 -4.85
C ILE A 362 -18.37 -27.04 -3.59
N ASN A 363 -17.91 -25.79 -3.71
CA ASN A 363 -17.38 -25.02 -2.59
C ASN A 363 -18.38 -23.95 -2.16
N ILE A 364 -18.60 -23.81 -0.85
CA ILE A 364 -19.46 -22.74 -0.31
C ILE A 364 -18.63 -21.46 -0.21
N SER A 365 -19.00 -20.43 -0.98
CA SER A 365 -18.36 -19.10 -0.94
C SER A 365 -18.91 -18.26 0.21
N SER A 366 -20.24 -18.27 0.36
CA SER A 366 -20.94 -17.65 1.49
C SER A 366 -22.13 -18.51 1.89
N LEU A 367 -22.44 -18.50 3.19
CA LEU A 367 -23.58 -19.20 3.75
C LEU A 367 -24.11 -18.39 4.93
N ASP A 368 -25.24 -17.75 4.70
CA ASP A 368 -25.94 -16.97 5.70
C ASP A 368 -27.20 -17.70 6.13
N VAL A 369 -27.31 -17.93 7.43
CA VAL A 369 -28.46 -18.58 8.06
C VAL A 369 -28.99 -17.64 9.14
N TYR A 370 -30.23 -17.23 8.97
CA TYR A 370 -30.93 -16.33 9.89
C TYR A 370 -32.40 -16.69 9.97
N ARG A 371 -33.02 -16.35 11.09
CA ARG A 371 -34.46 -16.49 11.29
C ARG A 371 -35.13 -15.17 10.92
N ASN A 372 -36.20 -15.22 10.15
CA ASN A 372 -37.02 -14.04 9.91
C ASN A 372 -37.87 -13.74 11.17
N GLU A 373 -37.74 -12.53 11.70
CA GLU A 373 -38.40 -12.11 12.95
C GLU A 373 -39.90 -11.82 12.77
N TYR A 374 -40.32 -11.45 11.56
CA TYR A 374 -41.71 -11.08 11.25
C TYR A 374 -42.55 -12.26 10.78
N ASN A 375 -41.93 -13.22 10.07
CA ASN A 375 -42.55 -14.45 9.63
C ASN A 375 -41.69 -15.63 10.08
N PRO A 376 -42.16 -16.54 10.94
CA PRO A 376 -41.31 -17.51 11.62
C PRO A 376 -40.87 -18.66 10.69
N TYR A 377 -39.92 -18.36 9.80
CA TYR A 377 -39.17 -19.33 9.00
C TYR A 377 -37.67 -19.04 9.07
N TRP A 378 -36.87 -20.07 8.84
CA TRP A 378 -35.43 -19.97 8.68
C TRP A 378 -35.09 -19.74 7.22
N LYS A 379 -34.26 -18.75 6.95
CA LYS A 379 -33.76 -18.50 5.60
C LYS A 379 -32.29 -18.90 5.51
N ILE A 380 -31.97 -19.63 4.45
CA ILE A 380 -30.61 -20.02 4.11
C ILE A 380 -30.29 -19.40 2.76
N ASP A 381 -29.39 -18.43 2.75
CA ASP A 381 -28.84 -17.82 1.53
C ASP A 381 -27.42 -18.37 1.34
N ALA A 382 -27.19 -19.12 0.25
CA ALA A 382 -25.92 -19.77 -0.03
C ALA A 382 -25.41 -19.42 -1.43
N VAL A 383 -24.15 -18.98 -1.53
CA VAL A 383 -23.45 -18.81 -2.80
C VAL A 383 -22.46 -19.94 -2.97
N LEU A 384 -22.65 -20.76 -4.00
CA LEU A 384 -21.89 -21.96 -4.27
C LEU A 384 -20.99 -21.75 -5.48
N LEU A 385 -19.72 -22.14 -5.36
CA LEU A 385 -18.74 -22.14 -6.43
C LEU A 385 -18.59 -23.55 -6.97
N SER A 386 -18.97 -23.77 -8.23
CA SER A 386 -18.93 -25.08 -8.88
C SER A 386 -18.16 -25.06 -10.20
N ASN A 387 -17.89 -26.24 -10.76
CA ASN A 387 -17.46 -26.38 -12.14
C ASN A 387 -18.63 -26.00 -13.08
N PRO A 388 -18.42 -25.29 -14.21
CA PRO A 388 -19.47 -24.96 -15.18
C PRO A 388 -20.32 -26.13 -15.73
N GLU A 389 -19.89 -27.37 -15.55
CA GLU A 389 -20.63 -28.58 -15.97
C GLU A 389 -21.64 -29.08 -14.91
N ILE A 390 -21.61 -28.50 -13.70
CA ILE A 390 -22.47 -28.90 -12.58
C ILE A 390 -23.65 -27.94 -12.50
N TYR A 391 -24.86 -28.48 -12.51
CA TYR A 391 -26.11 -27.76 -12.32
C TYR A 391 -26.87 -28.35 -11.14
N LEU A 392 -27.49 -27.50 -10.33
CA LEU A 392 -28.40 -27.93 -9.27
C LEU A 392 -29.82 -27.92 -9.82
N THR A 393 -30.54 -29.03 -9.71
CA THR A 393 -31.94 -29.11 -10.13
C THR A 393 -32.88 -28.59 -9.04
N GLU A 394 -34.07 -28.12 -9.44
CA GLU A 394 -35.10 -27.70 -8.47
C GLU A 394 -35.55 -28.87 -7.58
N ASP A 395 -35.54 -30.10 -8.09
CA ASP A 395 -35.83 -31.31 -7.29
C ASP A 395 -34.78 -31.52 -6.19
N GLN A 396 -33.49 -31.32 -6.50
CA GLN A 396 -32.41 -31.40 -5.50
C GLN A 396 -32.52 -30.28 -4.46
N ARG A 397 -32.84 -29.06 -4.89
CA ARG A 397 -33.08 -27.93 -3.97
C ARG A 397 -34.25 -28.25 -3.03
N SER A 398 -35.35 -28.78 -3.56
CA SER A 398 -36.53 -29.16 -2.78
C SER A 398 -36.26 -30.31 -1.80
N ASP A 399 -35.44 -31.30 -2.18
CA ASP A 399 -35.01 -32.37 -1.26
C ASP A 399 -34.22 -31.81 -0.07
N ILE A 400 -33.27 -30.90 -0.32
CA ILE A 400 -32.48 -30.25 0.73
C ILE A 400 -33.41 -29.47 1.66
N GLU A 401 -34.29 -28.63 1.10
CA GLU A 401 -35.23 -27.82 1.88
C GLU A 401 -36.17 -28.68 2.74
N SER A 402 -36.72 -29.76 2.17
CA SER A 402 -37.61 -30.67 2.88
C SER A 402 -36.90 -31.43 4.01
N THR A 403 -35.63 -31.81 3.80
CA THR A 403 -34.81 -32.49 4.81
C THR A 403 -34.52 -31.56 5.99
N LEU A 404 -34.14 -30.31 5.70
CA LEU A 404 -33.88 -29.30 6.73
C LEU A 404 -35.15 -29.01 7.53
N ARG A 405 -36.29 -28.80 6.84
CA ARG A 405 -37.60 -28.58 7.46
C ARG A 405 -37.99 -29.72 8.41
N LYS A 406 -37.84 -30.98 7.98
CA LYS A 406 -38.16 -32.16 8.80
C LYS A 406 -37.31 -32.23 10.06
N LYS A 407 -36.04 -31.83 9.99
CA LYS A 407 -35.11 -31.96 11.13
C LYS A 407 -35.37 -30.92 12.22
N ILE A 408 -35.69 -29.69 11.85
CA ILE A 408 -35.93 -28.61 12.81
C ILE A 408 -37.42 -28.41 13.15
N ASN A 409 -38.31 -29.15 12.48
CA ASN A 409 -39.78 -29.03 12.61
C ASN A 409 -40.30 -27.58 12.47
N GLN A 410 -39.67 -26.80 11.59
CA GLN A 410 -39.97 -25.40 11.31
C GLN A 410 -39.80 -25.14 9.81
N LEU A 411 -40.47 -24.11 9.28
CA LEU A 411 -40.33 -23.72 7.88
C LEU A 411 -38.89 -23.27 7.60
N VAL A 412 -38.32 -23.78 6.52
CA VAL A 412 -37.01 -23.40 5.99
C VAL A 412 -37.22 -22.95 4.55
N VAL A 413 -36.65 -21.82 4.17
CA VAL A 413 -36.63 -21.31 2.80
C VAL A 413 -35.19 -21.31 2.35
N LEU A 414 -34.90 -22.03 1.26
CA LEU A 414 -33.56 -22.20 0.74
C LEU A 414 -33.36 -21.39 -0.54
N ASN A 415 -32.34 -20.55 -0.56
CA ASN A 415 -31.93 -19.78 -1.72
C ASN A 415 -30.47 -20.11 -2.06
N ILE A 416 -30.24 -20.67 -3.24
CA ILE A 416 -28.92 -21.10 -3.69
C ILE A 416 -28.59 -20.37 -4.98
N GLU A 417 -27.48 -19.64 -4.96
CA GLU A 417 -26.87 -19.05 -6.15
C GLU A 417 -25.65 -19.88 -6.54
N LEU A 418 -25.62 -20.39 -7.78
CA LEU A 418 -24.52 -21.19 -8.29
C LEU A 418 -23.65 -20.35 -9.23
N VAL A 419 -22.40 -20.12 -8.84
CA VAL A 419 -21.42 -19.31 -9.57
C VAL A 419 -20.32 -20.23 -10.14
N PRO A 420 -20.22 -20.38 -11.48
CA PRO A 420 -19.21 -21.23 -12.08
C PRO A 420 -17.79 -20.63 -11.95
N ARG A 421 -16.79 -21.44 -11.57
CA ARG A 421 -15.38 -21.03 -11.53
C ARG A 421 -14.74 -21.08 -12.92
N LEU A 422 -14.48 -19.91 -13.51
CA LEU A 422 -13.65 -19.77 -14.70
C LEU A 422 -12.16 -19.85 -14.31
N LYS A 423 -11.47 -20.94 -14.71
CA LYS A 423 -10.01 -21.02 -14.60
C LYS A 423 -9.36 -20.35 -15.82
N LEU A 424 -8.67 -19.24 -15.60
CA LEU A 424 -7.81 -18.63 -16.63
C LEU A 424 -6.58 -19.51 -16.84
N LYS A 425 -6.52 -20.21 -17.97
CA LYS A 425 -5.33 -20.97 -18.42
C LYS A 425 -4.41 -20.03 -19.20
N SER A 426 -3.08 -20.17 -19.04
CA SER A 426 -2.13 -19.37 -19.83
C SER A 426 -2.18 -19.79 -21.31
N GLN A 427 -1.78 -18.91 -22.24
CA GLN A 427 -1.72 -19.23 -23.68
C GLN A 427 -0.92 -20.52 -24.00
N PRO A 428 0.26 -20.73 -23.40
CA PRO A 428 1.00 -21.99 -23.55
C PRO A 428 0.22 -23.21 -23.05
N ASP A 429 -0.54 -23.07 -21.96
CA ASP A 429 -1.36 -24.16 -21.41
C ASP A 429 -2.55 -24.49 -22.32
N LEU A 430 -3.18 -23.48 -22.92
CA LEU A 430 -4.24 -23.63 -23.92
C LEU A 430 -3.75 -24.32 -25.19
N GLU A 431 -2.55 -23.96 -25.66
CA GLU A 431 -1.93 -24.58 -26.83
C GLU A 431 -1.53 -26.03 -26.53
N ASN A 432 -0.90 -26.29 -25.38
CA ASN A 432 -0.55 -27.65 -24.94
C ASN A 432 -1.78 -28.56 -24.79
N GLU A 433 -2.90 -28.03 -24.29
CA GLU A 433 -4.18 -28.77 -24.22
C GLU A 433 -4.76 -29.06 -25.60
N LYS A 434 -4.69 -28.11 -26.54
CA LYS A 434 -5.10 -28.35 -27.93
C LYS A 434 -4.27 -29.45 -28.58
N ILE A 435 -2.95 -29.43 -28.41
CA ILE A 435 -2.06 -30.47 -28.94
C ILE A 435 -2.39 -31.83 -28.31
N LYS A 436 -2.61 -31.89 -26.99
CA LYS A 436 -3.02 -33.14 -26.31
C LYS A 436 -4.35 -33.68 -26.83
N ASN A 437 -5.33 -32.82 -27.06
CA ASN A 437 -6.63 -33.23 -27.59
C ASN A 437 -6.55 -33.69 -29.04
N ASP A 438 -5.73 -33.04 -29.88
CA ASP A 438 -5.50 -33.49 -31.25
C ASP A 438 -4.77 -34.83 -31.29
N ILE A 439 -3.79 -35.06 -30.42
CA ILE A 439 -3.15 -36.38 -30.25
C ILE A 439 -4.19 -37.44 -29.89
N LYS A 440 -5.07 -37.15 -28.91
CA LYS A 440 -6.14 -38.08 -28.51
C LYS A 440 -7.10 -38.37 -29.65
N ASN A 441 -7.48 -37.35 -30.42
CA ASN A 441 -8.37 -37.51 -31.56
C ASN A 441 -7.72 -38.37 -32.65
N ILE A 442 -6.47 -38.13 -33.02
CA ILE A 442 -5.77 -38.92 -34.05
C ILE A 442 -5.70 -40.41 -33.63
N LEU A 443 -5.38 -40.67 -32.36
CA LEU A 443 -5.32 -42.02 -31.82
C LEU A 443 -6.70 -42.70 -31.81
N ASN A 444 -7.75 -42.00 -31.37
CA ASN A 444 -9.12 -42.53 -31.35
C ASN A 444 -9.70 -42.75 -32.76
N THR A 445 -9.32 -41.92 -33.74
CA THR A 445 -9.86 -42.00 -35.11
C THR A 445 -9.20 -43.14 -35.89
N SER A 446 -7.92 -43.38 -35.64
CA SER A 446 -7.15 -44.37 -36.40
C SER A 446 -7.20 -45.77 -35.79
N LEU A 447 -7.46 -45.89 -34.47
CA LEU A 447 -7.37 -47.15 -33.74
C LEU A 447 -8.54 -47.28 -32.74
N LYS A 448 -9.64 -47.92 -33.18
CA LYS A 448 -10.89 -48.03 -32.40
C LYS A 448 -10.79 -48.82 -31.09
N ASP A 449 -9.75 -49.64 -30.93
CA ASP A 449 -9.62 -50.60 -29.81
C ASP A 449 -8.47 -50.28 -28.84
N ILE A 450 -7.93 -49.05 -28.87
CA ILE A 450 -6.81 -48.62 -28.02
C ILE A 450 -7.29 -47.62 -26.97
N ALA A 451 -7.09 -47.95 -25.69
CA ALA A 451 -7.41 -47.04 -24.60
C ALA A 451 -6.18 -46.16 -24.27
N ILE A 452 -6.35 -44.85 -24.40
CA ILE A 452 -5.30 -43.87 -24.08
C ILE A 452 -5.33 -43.61 -22.56
N GLU A 453 -4.29 -44.01 -21.84
CA GLU A 453 -4.20 -43.78 -20.39
C GLU A 453 -3.72 -42.36 -20.10
N LEU A 454 -2.70 -41.90 -20.82
CA LEU A 454 -2.03 -40.65 -20.50
C LEU A 454 -1.35 -40.03 -21.72
N VAL A 455 -1.50 -38.72 -21.87
CA VAL A 455 -0.72 -37.92 -22.82
C VAL A 455 -0.02 -36.81 -22.06
N VAL A 456 1.31 -36.92 -21.92
CA VAL A 456 2.17 -35.91 -21.29
C VAL A 456 2.94 -35.18 -22.39
N LEU A 457 2.99 -33.86 -22.28
CA LEU A 457 3.67 -33.01 -23.25
C LEU A 457 4.74 -32.21 -22.51
N GLN A 458 6.00 -32.40 -22.89
CA GLN A 458 7.16 -31.75 -22.30
C GLN A 458 7.79 -30.81 -23.33
N ASN A 459 8.06 -29.56 -22.94
CA ASN A 459 8.81 -28.62 -23.77
C ASN A 459 10.28 -28.68 -23.36
N ASN A 460 11.16 -29.17 -24.24
CA ASN A 460 12.59 -29.22 -23.98
C ASN A 460 13.24 -27.96 -24.58
N LYS A 461 13.46 -26.94 -23.75
CA LYS A 461 14.39 -25.85 -24.09
C LYS A 461 15.82 -26.34 -23.83
N GLN A 462 16.62 -26.54 -24.87
CA GLN A 462 18.05 -26.72 -24.70
C GLN A 462 18.68 -25.34 -24.44
N GLU A 463 19.17 -25.10 -23.23
CA GLU A 463 20.05 -23.96 -22.94
C GLU A 463 21.43 -24.24 -23.53
N GLY A 464 21.66 -23.73 -24.74
CA GLY A 464 22.94 -23.81 -25.45
C GLY A 464 22.92 -22.83 -26.62
N ASN A 465 24.03 -22.12 -26.81
CA ASN A 465 24.11 -20.81 -27.47
C ASN A 465 24.01 -20.81 -29.02
N ASP A 466 23.20 -21.68 -29.62
CA ASP A 466 22.92 -21.68 -31.05
C ASP A 466 21.41 -21.78 -31.30
N MET A 467 20.88 -20.95 -32.20
CA MET A 467 19.46 -20.93 -32.59
C MET A 467 19.04 -22.28 -33.17
N VAL A 468 18.50 -23.15 -32.33
CA VAL A 468 17.85 -24.40 -32.72
C VAL A 468 16.51 -24.48 -31.98
N GLY A 469 15.42 -24.64 -32.73
CA GLY A 469 14.03 -24.40 -32.29
C GLY A 469 13.52 -25.27 -31.13
N GLU A 470 12.42 -24.83 -30.51
CA GLU A 470 11.73 -25.54 -29.42
C GLU A 470 11.32 -26.96 -29.85
N GLU A 471 11.80 -27.97 -29.13
CA GLU A 471 11.47 -29.38 -29.38
C GLU A 471 10.47 -29.88 -28.33
N TYR A 472 9.29 -30.30 -28.78
CA TYR A 472 8.23 -30.84 -27.93
C TYR A 472 8.32 -32.36 -27.88
N THR A 473 8.39 -32.92 -26.68
CA THR A 473 8.32 -34.38 -26.47
C THR A 473 6.92 -34.76 -25.99
N ALA A 474 6.16 -35.48 -26.82
CA ALA A 474 4.89 -36.09 -26.45
C ALA A 474 5.13 -37.52 -25.97
N ILE A 475 4.87 -37.78 -24.69
CA ILE A 475 4.89 -39.12 -24.10
C ILE A 475 3.45 -39.61 -24.03
N ILE A 476 3.16 -40.69 -24.74
CA ILE A 476 1.81 -41.24 -24.89
C ILE A 476 1.82 -42.65 -24.30
N SER A 477 1.03 -42.86 -23.25
CA SER A 477 0.79 -44.19 -22.67
C SER A 477 -0.53 -44.74 -23.19
N VAL A 478 -0.47 -45.92 -23.82
CA VAL A 478 -1.62 -46.59 -24.43
C VAL A 478 -1.70 -48.05 -24.00
N GLN A 479 -2.92 -48.51 -23.71
CA GLN A 479 -3.21 -49.92 -23.53
C GLN A 479 -3.55 -50.56 -24.87
N ILE A 480 -2.87 -51.66 -25.21
CA ILE A 480 -3.03 -52.37 -26.47
C ILE A 480 -3.46 -53.84 -26.28
N PRO A 481 -4.23 -54.42 -27.22
CA PRO A 481 -4.50 -55.85 -27.25
C PRO A 481 -3.23 -56.69 -27.41
N LYS A 482 -3.24 -57.90 -26.87
CA LYS A 482 -2.10 -58.84 -26.94
C LYS A 482 -1.74 -59.17 -28.40
N GLY A 483 -0.48 -58.97 -28.78
CA GLY A 483 0.02 -59.22 -30.15
C GLY A 483 -0.07 -58.02 -31.12
N PHE A 484 -0.60 -56.88 -30.68
CA PHE A 484 -0.58 -55.64 -31.47
C PHE A 484 0.78 -54.95 -31.35
N SER A 485 1.37 -54.51 -32.47
CA SER A 485 2.60 -53.72 -32.45
C SER A 485 2.42 -52.45 -33.27
N PHE A 486 2.79 -51.30 -32.69
CA PHE A 486 2.79 -50.05 -33.43
C PHE A 486 3.93 -50.08 -34.45
N THR A 487 3.61 -49.85 -35.72
CA THR A 487 4.63 -49.70 -36.76
C THR A 487 5.23 -48.31 -36.68
N GLN A 488 6.55 -48.18 -36.86
CA GLN A 488 7.26 -46.90 -36.80
C GLN A 488 6.67 -45.84 -37.76
N ILE A 489 6.12 -46.30 -38.89
CA ILE A 489 5.42 -45.49 -39.90
C ILE A 489 4.28 -44.66 -39.29
N TYR A 490 3.50 -45.24 -38.38
CA TYR A 490 2.36 -44.54 -37.75
C TYR A 490 2.82 -43.42 -36.80
N ILE A 491 3.96 -43.62 -36.13
CA ILE A 491 4.58 -42.60 -35.27
C ILE A 491 5.11 -41.45 -36.12
N ASP A 492 5.70 -41.75 -37.28
CA ASP A 492 6.23 -40.74 -38.21
C ASP A 492 5.12 -39.92 -38.88
N GLU A 493 3.99 -40.54 -39.23
CA GLU A 493 2.80 -39.83 -39.76
C GLU A 493 2.20 -38.87 -38.72
N MET A 494 2.00 -39.33 -37.47
CA MET A 494 1.52 -38.47 -36.38
C MET A 494 2.47 -37.31 -36.12
N LYS A 495 3.78 -37.58 -36.14
CA LYS A 495 4.81 -36.53 -35.97
C LYS A 495 4.72 -35.50 -37.09
N SER A 496 4.60 -35.93 -38.35
CA SER A 496 4.51 -35.03 -39.50
C SER A 496 3.27 -34.12 -39.42
N TYR A 497 2.11 -34.70 -39.09
CA TYR A 497 0.87 -33.95 -38.94
C TYR A 497 0.95 -32.86 -37.85
N LEU A 498 1.49 -33.22 -36.67
CA LEU A 498 1.63 -32.28 -35.56
C LEU A 498 2.66 -31.18 -35.89
N SER A 499 3.77 -31.55 -36.52
CA SER A 499 4.81 -30.59 -36.92
C SER A 499 4.31 -29.59 -37.94
N GLU A 500 3.51 -30.02 -38.93
CA GLU A 500 2.91 -29.13 -39.92
C GLU A 500 1.84 -28.21 -39.30
N LYS A 501 0.95 -28.76 -38.47
CA LYS A 501 -0.18 -28.00 -37.88
C LYS A 501 0.27 -26.93 -36.89
N TYR A 502 1.33 -27.18 -36.13
CA TYR A 502 1.81 -26.29 -35.07
C TYR A 502 3.15 -25.60 -35.37
N ASN A 503 3.73 -25.85 -36.55
CA ASN A 503 5.02 -25.31 -36.99
C ASN A 503 6.16 -25.50 -35.96
N LYS A 504 6.23 -26.70 -35.38
CA LYS A 504 7.10 -27.07 -34.25
C LYS A 504 7.71 -28.46 -34.43
N ASN A 505 8.86 -28.72 -33.83
CA ASN A 505 9.48 -30.05 -33.88
C ASN A 505 8.92 -30.94 -32.77
N PHE A 506 8.40 -32.12 -33.15
CA PHE A 506 7.87 -33.10 -32.20
C PHE A 506 8.73 -34.37 -32.13
N LYS A 507 8.94 -34.86 -30.91
CA LYS A 507 9.38 -36.24 -30.62
C LYS A 507 8.24 -36.98 -29.94
N ILE A 508 7.86 -38.13 -30.48
CA ILE A 508 6.80 -38.97 -29.91
C ILE A 508 7.46 -40.17 -29.24
N LYS A 509 7.17 -40.37 -27.96
CA LYS A 509 7.53 -41.59 -27.21
C LYS A 509 6.25 -42.32 -26.85
N LEU A 510 6.11 -43.52 -27.36
CA LEU A 510 4.95 -44.37 -27.09
C LEU A 510 5.33 -45.41 -26.02
N ILE A 511 4.56 -45.48 -24.94
CA ILE A 511 4.67 -46.49 -23.89
C ILE A 511 3.44 -47.40 -24.01
N THR A 512 3.66 -48.69 -24.27
CA THR A 512 2.58 -49.66 -24.46
C THR A 512 2.45 -50.57 -23.24
N THR A 513 1.22 -50.76 -22.80
CA THR A 513 0.84 -51.74 -21.77
C THR A 513 -0.13 -52.75 -22.38
N GLU A 514 0.14 -54.05 -22.24
CA GLU A 514 -0.76 -55.09 -22.76
C GLU A 514 -2.01 -55.21 -21.88
N ARG A 515 -3.19 -55.31 -22.52
CA ARG A 515 -4.45 -55.62 -21.85
C ARG A 515 -4.83 -57.08 -22.13
N THR A 516 -4.98 -57.88 -21.07
CA THR A 516 -5.66 -59.18 -21.14
C THR A 516 -7.17 -58.97 -21.24
N ILE A 517 -7.72 -59.14 -22.44
CA ILE A 517 -9.17 -59.20 -22.64
C ILE A 517 -9.62 -60.58 -22.12
N TYR A 518 -10.34 -60.62 -21.01
CA TYR A 518 -11.13 -61.81 -20.65
C TYR A 518 -12.40 -61.78 -21.51
N GLU A 519 -12.54 -62.74 -22.42
CA GLU A 519 -13.83 -63.02 -23.05
C GLU A 519 -14.79 -63.57 -21.97
N PRO A 520 -16.00 -63.01 -21.83
CA PRO A 520 -16.99 -63.58 -20.93
C PRO A 520 -17.50 -64.91 -21.52
N GLN A 521 -17.29 -66.02 -20.81
CA GLN A 521 -17.98 -67.29 -21.03
C GLN A 521 -19.37 -67.30 -20.41
#